data_AF-A0A2I1HLJ4-F1
#
_entry.id   AF-A0A2I1HLJ4-F1
#
_cell.length_a   1.000
_cell.length_b   1.000
_cell.length_c   1.000
_cell.angle_alpha   90.00
_cell.angle_beta   90.00
_cell.angle_gamma   90.00
#
_symmetry.space_group_name_H-M   'P 1'
#
loop_
_entity.id
_entity.type
_entity.pdbx_description
1 polymer ?
#
loop_
_entity_poly.entity_id
_entity_poly.type
_entity_poly.pdbx_seq_one_letter_code
_entity_poly.pdbx_strand_id
1 'polypeptide(L)'
;MNSQPISDEALRKRKRGAIETADERESQLSKDRERKRKKVEEETEEQRVKWLEYQPELSSVDRKLLKNFCKKMDKLRHVLCPVCNESCPSIVLVNGKCRRCYSEKIMPNKFSAENNMDPGEVPEEL
;
A
#
# COMPACT_ATOMS: atom_id res chain seq x y z
N MET A 1 -24.79 14.05 11.53
CA MET A 1 -23.86 13.05 11.00
C MET A 1 -24.58 12.32 9.87
N ASN A 2 -24.28 12.64 8.61
CA ASN A 2 -24.94 12.04 7.44
C ASN A 2 -24.17 10.78 7.02
N SER A 3 -24.54 9.65 7.60
CA SER A 3 -24.08 8.34 7.13
C SER A 3 -25.00 7.89 6.01
N GLN A 4 -24.59 8.10 4.75
CA GLN A 4 -25.30 7.50 3.62
C GLN A 4 -25.16 5.97 3.69
N PRO A 5 -26.24 5.20 3.49
CA PRO A 5 -26.16 3.74 3.51
C PRO A 5 -25.28 3.23 2.35
N ILE A 6 -24.41 2.27 2.66
CA ILE A 6 -23.56 1.60 1.67
C ILE A 6 -24.47 0.87 0.68
N SER A 7 -24.36 1.18 -0.62
CA SER A 7 -25.15 0.52 -1.65
C SER A 7 -24.93 -1.00 -1.66
N ASP A 8 -25.98 -1.76 -1.95
CA ASP A 8 -25.92 -3.23 -2.06
C ASP A 8 -24.83 -3.72 -3.02
N GLU A 9 -24.55 -2.96 -4.08
CA GLU A 9 -23.51 -3.29 -5.05
C GLU A 9 -22.10 -3.18 -4.44
N ALA A 10 -21.86 -2.16 -3.61
CA ALA A 10 -20.60 -2.01 -2.89
C ALA A 10 -20.40 -3.16 -1.88
N LEU A 11 -21.48 -3.60 -1.22
CA LEU A 11 -21.44 -4.74 -0.31
C LEU A 11 -21.13 -6.05 -1.07
N ARG A 12 -21.76 -6.29 -2.23
CA ARG A 12 -21.49 -7.45 -3.09
C ARG A 12 -20.05 -7.47 -3.61
N LYS A 13 -19.51 -6.33 -4.04
CA LYS A 13 -18.10 -6.22 -4.47
C LYS A 13 -17.13 -6.51 -3.34
N ARG A 14 -17.40 -6.01 -2.13
CA ARG A 14 -16.59 -6.27 -0.93
C ARG A 14 -16.57 -7.76 -0.57
N LYS A 15 -17.73 -8.43 -0.60
CA LYS A 15 -17.83 -9.88 -0.36
C LYS A 15 -17.05 -10.68 -1.40
N ARG A 16 -17.17 -10.33 -2.68
CA ARG A 16 -16.40 -10.97 -3.78
C ARG A 16 -14.89 -10.81 -3.62
N GLY A 17 -14.41 -9.64 -3.21
CA GLY A 17 -12.98 -9.42 -2.97
C GLY A 17 -12.42 -10.18 -1.76
N ALA A 18 -13.26 -10.54 -0.78
CA ALA A 18 -12.83 -11.27 0.42
C ALA A 18 -12.59 -12.77 0.17
N ILE A 19 -13.25 -13.35 -0.84
CA ILE A 19 -13.13 -14.77 -1.24
C ILE A 19 -12.23 -14.97 -2.46
N GLU A 20 -11.70 -13.89 -3.03
CA GLU A 20 -10.87 -13.93 -4.24
C GLU A 20 -9.51 -14.59 -3.94
N THR A 21 -9.18 -15.61 -4.73
CA THR A 21 -7.89 -16.31 -4.65
C THR A 21 -6.73 -15.44 -5.16
N ALA A 22 -5.49 -15.83 -4.85
CA ALA A 22 -4.32 -15.09 -5.33
C ALA A 22 -4.24 -15.06 -6.88
N ASP A 23 -4.56 -16.17 -7.52
CA ASP A 23 -4.51 -16.31 -8.99
C ASP A 23 -5.60 -15.49 -9.69
N GLU A 24 -6.82 -15.49 -9.14
CA GLU A 24 -7.92 -14.65 -9.65
C GLU A 24 -7.59 -13.16 -9.51
N ARG A 25 -7.00 -12.77 -8.37
CA ARG A 25 -6.54 -11.39 -8.13
C ARG A 25 -5.45 -10.99 -9.12
N GLU A 26 -4.46 -11.85 -9.35
CA GLU A 26 -3.39 -11.56 -10.30
C GLU A 26 -3.92 -11.45 -11.73
N SER A 27 -4.83 -12.33 -12.13
CA SER A 27 -5.53 -12.26 -13.43
C SER A 27 -6.31 -10.96 -13.59
N GLN A 28 -7.05 -10.55 -12.54
CA GLN A 28 -7.82 -9.31 -12.55
C GLN A 28 -6.92 -8.08 -12.63
N LEU A 29 -5.82 -8.05 -11.86
CA LEU A 29 -4.83 -6.98 -11.91
C LEU A 29 -4.13 -6.90 -13.27
N SER A 30 -3.82 -8.04 -13.89
CA SER A 30 -3.21 -8.10 -15.22
C SER A 30 -4.12 -7.46 -16.27
N LYS A 31 -5.42 -7.81 -16.27
CA LYS A 31 -6.43 -7.20 -17.16
C LYS A 31 -6.60 -5.71 -16.93
N ASP A 32 -6.58 -5.26 -15.68
CA ASP A 32 -6.67 -3.82 -15.35
C ASP A 32 -5.42 -3.05 -15.83
N ARG A 33 -4.23 -3.63 -15.66
CA ARG A 33 -2.98 -3.07 -16.18
C ARG A 33 -3.00 -2.95 -17.71
N GLU A 34 -3.47 -3.99 -18.40
CA GLU A 34 -3.60 -3.98 -19.86
C GLU A 34 -4.59 -2.92 -20.33
N ARG A 35 -5.78 -2.84 -19.69
CA ARG A 35 -6.78 -1.81 -19.98
C ARG A 35 -6.21 -0.40 -19.80
N LYS A 36 -5.44 -0.17 -18.73
CA LYS A 36 -4.79 1.12 -18.48
C LYS A 36 -3.74 1.44 -19.56
N ARG A 37 -2.95 0.46 -20.00
CA ARG A 37 -2.00 0.64 -21.11
C ARG A 37 -2.70 1.05 -22.39
N LYS A 38 -3.76 0.33 -22.80
CA LYS A 38 -4.55 0.67 -23.98
C LYS A 38 -5.15 2.07 -23.89
N LYS A 39 -5.68 2.45 -22.73
CA LYS A 39 -6.23 3.79 -22.49
C LYS A 39 -5.20 4.91 -22.68
N VAL A 40 -3.94 4.68 -22.33
CA VAL A 40 -2.84 5.66 -22.51
C VAL A 40 -2.38 5.71 -23.98
N GLU A 41 -2.43 4.58 -24.68
CA GLU A 41 -2.10 4.47 -26.10
C GLU A 41 -3.15 5.14 -26.99
N GLU A 42 -4.44 4.98 -26.65
CA GLU A 42 -5.59 5.61 -27.32
C GLU A 42 -5.85 7.05 -26.85
N GLU A 43 -5.05 7.55 -25.92
CA GLU A 43 -5.23 8.88 -25.34
C GLU A 43 -4.97 9.97 -26.38
N THR A 44 -5.97 10.81 -26.64
CA THR A 44 -5.84 11.92 -27.59
C THR A 44 -4.95 13.03 -27.03
N GLU A 45 -4.35 13.83 -27.91
CA GLU A 45 -3.55 14.99 -27.50
C GLU A 45 -4.37 15.96 -26.62
N GLU A 46 -5.65 16.16 -26.93
CA GLU A 46 -6.56 16.99 -26.14
C GLU A 46 -6.79 16.43 -24.73
N GLN A 47 -6.91 15.10 -24.61
CA GLN A 47 -7.00 14.44 -23.31
C GLN A 47 -5.69 14.61 -22.54
N ARG A 48 -4.54 14.39 -23.17
CA ARG A 48 -3.21 14.58 -22.56
C ARG A 48 -3.00 15.99 -22.05
N VAL A 49 -3.30 16.99 -22.87
CA VAL A 49 -3.21 18.42 -22.50
C VAL A 49 -4.11 18.71 -21.30
N LYS A 50 -5.35 18.19 -21.30
CA LYS A 50 -6.27 18.34 -20.16
C LYS A 50 -5.75 17.72 -18.87
N TRP A 51 -5.08 16.56 -18.92
CA TRP A 51 -4.46 15.97 -17.73
C TRP A 51 -3.26 16.78 -17.24
N LEU A 52 -2.46 17.30 -18.16
CA LEU A 52 -1.31 18.16 -17.85
C LEU A 52 -1.74 19.51 -17.28
N GLU A 53 -2.80 20.10 -17.79
CA GLU A 53 -3.39 21.34 -17.27
C GLU A 53 -3.96 21.16 -15.86
N TYR A 54 -4.47 19.97 -15.54
CA TYR A 54 -4.94 19.62 -14.19
C TYR A 54 -3.81 19.23 -13.23
N GLN A 55 -2.59 19.00 -13.72
CA GLN A 55 -1.46 18.83 -12.81
C GLN A 55 -1.16 20.17 -12.16
N PRO A 56 -1.25 20.29 -10.82
CA PRO A 56 -0.81 21.50 -10.15
C PRO A 56 0.66 21.69 -10.47
N GLU A 57 0.99 22.73 -11.22
CA GLU A 57 2.38 23.12 -11.39
C GLU A 57 2.89 23.54 -10.02
N LEU A 58 3.69 22.67 -9.41
CA LEU A 58 4.37 23.01 -8.17
C LEU A 58 5.22 24.24 -8.44
N SER A 59 5.04 25.27 -7.61
CA SER A 59 5.82 26.50 -7.70
C SER A 59 7.31 26.18 -7.63
N SER A 60 8.14 27.05 -8.19
CA SER A 60 9.60 26.90 -8.09
C SER A 60 10.07 26.80 -6.63
N VAL A 61 9.35 27.46 -5.71
CA VAL A 61 9.56 27.42 -4.27
C VAL A 61 9.25 26.03 -3.71
N ASP A 62 8.09 25.46 -4.05
CA ASP A 62 7.68 24.13 -3.57
C ASP A 62 8.60 23.02 -4.09
N ARG A 63 9.01 23.12 -5.36
CA ARG A 63 10.00 22.19 -5.94
C ARG A 63 11.33 22.23 -5.20
N LYS A 64 11.79 23.44 -4.84
CA LYS A 64 13.03 23.62 -4.07
C LYS A 64 12.86 23.09 -2.64
N LEU A 65 11.72 23.34 -2.01
CA LEU A 65 11.39 22.83 -0.68
C LEU A 65 11.37 21.30 -0.66
N LEU A 66 10.67 20.67 -1.60
CA LEU A 66 10.60 19.21 -1.75
C LEU A 66 11.98 18.61 -1.99
N LYS A 67 12.78 19.21 -2.88
CA LYS A 67 14.16 18.76 -3.15
C LYS A 67 15.02 18.80 -1.89
N ASN A 68 14.87 19.84 -1.07
CA ASN A 68 15.59 19.96 0.19
C ASN A 68 15.08 18.95 1.24
N PHE A 69 13.77 18.69 1.28
CA PHE A 69 13.17 17.67 2.13
C PHE A 69 13.70 16.28 1.78
N CYS A 70 13.65 15.86 0.51
CA CYS A 70 14.18 14.58 0.08
C CYS A 70 15.66 14.43 0.45
N LYS A 71 16.49 15.45 0.16
CA LYS A 71 17.91 15.46 0.57
C LYS A 71 18.14 15.30 2.07
N LYS A 72 17.19 15.71 2.92
CA LYS A 72 17.27 15.50 4.37
C LYS A 72 16.82 14.09 4.74
N MET A 73 15.74 13.60 4.13
CA MET A 73 15.24 12.24 4.35
C MET A 73 16.25 11.18 3.91
N ASP A 74 16.92 11.37 2.77
CA ASP A 74 17.94 10.45 2.25
C ASP A 74 19.15 10.28 3.17
N LYS A 75 19.37 11.23 4.09
CA LYS A 75 20.45 11.16 5.09
C LYS A 75 20.07 10.35 6.32
N LEU A 76 18.79 10.01 6.49
CA LEU A 76 18.34 9.24 7.63
C LEU A 76 18.77 7.79 7.46
N ARG A 77 19.29 7.18 8.53
CA ARG A 77 19.61 5.75 8.53
C ARG A 77 18.31 4.96 8.50
N HIS A 78 18.19 4.11 7.48
CA HIS A 78 17.12 3.13 7.35
C HIS A 78 17.69 1.77 7.74
N VAL A 79 17.32 1.29 8.92
CA VAL A 79 17.67 -0.05 9.38
C VAL A 79 16.40 -0.89 9.34
N LEU A 80 16.49 -2.12 8.84
CA LEU A 80 15.37 -3.05 8.80
C LEU A 80 15.35 -3.88 10.07
N CYS A 81 14.17 -4.05 10.67
CA CYS A 81 13.97 -5.08 11.68
C CYS A 81 13.92 -6.45 10.98
N PRO A 82 14.80 -7.41 11.33
CA PRO A 82 14.79 -8.73 10.68
C PRO A 82 13.57 -9.59 11.05
N VAL A 83 12.80 -9.21 12.08
CA VAL A 83 11.62 -9.97 12.53
C VAL A 83 10.36 -9.53 11.79
N CYS A 84 10.06 -8.24 11.77
CA CYS A 84 8.84 -7.71 11.15
C CYS A 84 9.06 -7.03 9.80
N ASN A 85 10.29 -6.97 9.30
CA ASN A 85 10.68 -6.31 8.05
C ASN A 85 10.31 -4.81 7.94
N GLU A 86 9.94 -4.18 9.05
CA GLU A 86 9.68 -2.75 9.08
C GLU A 86 11.00 -1.96 9.09
N SER A 87 11.08 -0.92 8.26
CA SER A 87 12.12 0.11 8.30
C SER A 87 11.47 1.41 8.76
N CYS A 88 12.04 2.00 9.81
CA CYS A 88 11.66 3.35 10.20
C CYS A 88 12.91 4.23 10.23
N PRO A 89 12.83 5.48 9.72
CA PRO A 89 13.91 6.44 9.90
C PRO A 89 14.20 6.60 11.40
N SER A 90 15.47 6.48 11.79
CA SER A 90 15.91 6.53 13.20
C SER A 90 15.53 5.33 14.07
N ILE A 91 15.15 4.19 13.47
CA ILE A 91 14.94 2.97 14.24
C ILE A 91 16.24 2.51 14.92
N VAL A 92 16.15 2.21 16.21
CA VAL A 92 17.24 1.60 16.99
C VAL A 92 16.86 0.14 17.24
N LEU A 93 17.73 -0.77 16.81
CA LEU A 93 17.58 -2.19 17.13
C LEU A 93 18.09 -2.46 18.54
N VAL A 94 17.25 -3.05 19.38
CA VAL A 94 17.60 -3.57 20.71
C VAL A 94 17.78 -5.07 20.57
N ASN A 95 18.98 -5.57 20.86
CA ASN A 95 19.33 -6.99 20.71
C ASN A 95 19.00 -7.57 19.32
N GLY A 96 19.28 -6.79 18.26
CA GLY A 96 19.02 -7.18 16.86
C GLY A 96 17.55 -7.09 16.41
N LYS A 97 16.63 -6.64 17.27
CA LYS A 97 15.18 -6.51 16.96
C LYS A 97 14.71 -5.07 17.16
N CYS A 98 13.66 -4.65 16.46
CA CYS A 98 13.03 -3.35 16.78
C CYS A 98 12.42 -3.39 18.18
N ARG A 99 12.19 -2.23 18.80
CA ARG A 99 11.62 -2.15 20.16
C ARG A 99 10.32 -2.95 20.31
N ARG A 100 9.44 -2.92 19.30
CA ARG A 100 8.17 -3.67 19.30
C ARG A 100 8.44 -5.18 19.36
N CYS A 101 9.20 -5.72 18.41
CA CYS A 101 9.56 -7.15 18.36
C CYS A 101 10.44 -7.59 19.53
N TYR A 102 11.17 -6.68 20.17
CA TYR A 102 11.91 -6.96 21.39
C TYR A 102 10.99 -7.08 22.61
N SER A 103 9.98 -6.21 22.72
CA SER A 103 9.01 -6.22 23.82
C SER A 103 8.01 -7.37 23.74
N GLU A 104 7.66 -7.79 22.53
CA GLU A 104 6.77 -8.92 22.30
C GLU A 104 7.49 -10.24 22.60
N LYS A 105 7.08 -10.92 23.68
CA LYS A 105 7.59 -12.24 24.06
C LYS A 105 6.79 -13.39 23.43
N ILE A 106 5.88 -13.09 22.52
CA ILE A 106 5.02 -14.08 21.85
C ILE A 106 5.82 -14.74 20.72
N MET A 107 5.76 -16.06 20.65
CA MET A 107 6.44 -16.91 19.67
C MET A 107 5.40 -17.79 18.94
N PRO A 108 5.33 -17.75 17.60
CA PRO A 108 6.06 -16.84 16.71
C PRO A 108 5.63 -15.38 16.92
N ASN A 109 6.51 -14.42 16.58
CA ASN A 109 6.16 -13.01 16.70
C ASN A 109 5.00 -12.69 15.75
N LYS A 110 4.01 -11.92 16.21
CA LYS A 110 2.78 -11.63 15.46
C LYS A 110 3.01 -11.11 14.03
N PHE A 111 4.10 -10.37 13.83
CA PHE A 111 4.46 -9.76 12.55
C PHE A 111 5.60 -10.47 11.83
N SER A 112 6.01 -11.65 12.30
CA SER A 112 7.02 -12.45 11.62
C SER A 112 6.44 -13.20 10.43
N ALA A 113 7.29 -13.47 9.44
CA ALA A 113 6.93 -14.34 8.32
C ALA A 113 6.55 -15.77 8.79
N GLU A 114 7.05 -16.21 9.93
CA GLU A 114 6.71 -17.48 10.56
C GLU A 114 5.26 -17.54 11.08
N ASN A 115 4.62 -16.39 11.32
CA ASN A 115 3.28 -16.34 11.91
C ASN A 115 2.15 -16.50 10.89
N ASN A 116 2.40 -17.10 9.72
CA ASN A 116 1.43 -17.47 8.66
C ASN A 116 0.07 -16.80 8.86
N MET A 117 -0.01 -15.49 8.54
CA MET A 117 -1.15 -14.59 8.82
C MET A 117 -2.39 -14.93 7.98
N ASP A 118 -2.50 -16.18 7.55
CA ASP A 118 -3.68 -16.74 6.92
C ASP A 118 -4.78 -16.84 7.99
N PRO A 119 -5.91 -16.13 7.84
CA PRO A 119 -7.05 -16.27 8.75
C PRO A 119 -7.68 -17.68 8.73
N GLY A 120 -7.17 -18.60 7.90
CA GLY A 120 -7.72 -19.93 7.71
C GLY A 120 -9.02 -19.87 6.91
N GLU A 121 -9.58 -21.03 6.60
CA GLU A 121 -10.92 -21.10 6.01
C GLU A 121 -11.94 -20.57 7.03
N VAL A 122 -12.65 -19.51 6.65
CA VAL A 122 -13.76 -18.95 7.44
C VAL A 122 -14.86 -20.02 7.51
N PRO A 123 -15.27 -20.48 8.71
CA PRO A 123 -16.33 -21.48 8.83
C PRO A 123 -17.64 -21.02 8.18
N GLU A 124 -18.35 -21.93 7.51
CA GLU A 124 -19.60 -21.64 6.79
C GLU A 124 -20.77 -21.29 7.72
N GLU A 125 -20.63 -21.47 9.03
CA GLU A 125 -21.68 -21.29 10.02
C GLU A 125 -21.28 -20.23 11.06
N LEU A 126 -22.10 -19.18 11.16
CA LEU A 126 -22.09 -18.17 12.24
C LEU A 126 -23.11 -18.55 13.32
#